data_AF-A0A151QW02-F1
#
_entry.id   AF-A0A151QW02-F1
#
_cell.length_a   1.000
_cell.length_b   1.000
_cell.length_c   1.000
_cell.angle_alpha   90.00
_cell.angle_beta   90.00
_cell.angle_gamma   90.00
#
_symmetry.space_group_name_H-M   'P 1'
#
loop_
_entity.id
_entity.type
_entity.pdbx_description
1 polymer ?
#
loop_
_entity_poly.entity_id
_entity_poly.type
_entity_poly.pdbx_seq_one_letter_code
_entity_poly.pdbx_strand_id
1 'polypeptide(L)' 'MDQKSRYLGKWSYNWEDPLIVEQVYARNAYIIKELNSNTSKVINGKYLKHYHQRE' A
#
# COMPACT_ATOMS: atom_id res chain seq x y z
N MET A 1 17.43 5.69 -14.83
CA MET A 1 16.48 6.57 -15.56
C MET A 1 15.18 6.54 -14.79
N ASP A 2 14.77 7.69 -14.27
CA ASP A 2 13.60 7.83 -13.39
C ASP A 2 12.31 7.58 -14.17
N GLN A 3 11.69 6.41 -13.95
CA GLN A 3 10.43 6.00 -14.56
C GLN A 3 9.24 6.71 -13.87
N LYS A 4 9.37 8.01 -13.60
CA LYS A 4 8.31 8.85 -13.03
C LYS A 4 7.22 9.05 -14.07
N SER A 5 6.20 8.20 -14.02
CA SER A 5 4.96 8.45 -14.73
C SER A 5 4.37 9.78 -14.24
N ARG A 6 4.47 10.85 -15.07
CA ARG A 6 3.96 12.20 -14.75
C ARG A 6 2.47 12.21 -14.43
N TYR A 7 1.74 11.21 -14.90
CA TYR A 7 0.30 11.07 -14.71
C TYR A 7 -0.14 10.83 -13.26
N LEU A 8 0.76 10.32 -12.41
CA LEU A 8 0.37 9.83 -11.08
C LEU A 8 0.73 10.77 -9.93
N GLY A 9 1.31 11.94 -10.23
CA GLY A 9 1.66 12.99 -9.26
C GLY A 9 2.53 12.46 -8.12
N LYS A 10 3.86 12.59 -8.23
CA LYS A 10 4.87 12.17 -7.23
C LYS A 10 4.32 11.12 -6.26
N TRP A 11 4.22 9.85 -6.71
CA TRP A 11 4.23 8.77 -5.74
C TRP A 11 5.53 8.98 -4.98
N SER A 12 5.41 9.34 -3.69
CA SER A 12 6.59 9.44 -2.84
C SER A 12 7.35 8.13 -3.04
N TYR A 13 8.64 8.18 -3.38
CA TYR A 13 9.45 6.98 -3.62
C TYR A 13 9.46 5.99 -2.44
N ASN A 14 8.91 6.41 -1.30
CA ASN A 14 8.87 5.67 -0.04
C ASN A 14 7.60 4.81 0.11
N TRP A 15 6.69 4.78 -0.88
CA TRP A 15 5.59 3.83 -0.85
C TRP A 15 6.13 2.43 -1.15
N GLU A 16 5.91 1.50 -0.24
CA GLU A 16 6.24 0.09 -0.45
C GLU A 16 5.34 -0.53 -1.53
N ASP A 17 5.72 -1.72 -1.98
CA ASP A 17 4.99 -2.50 -2.98
C ASP A 17 3.51 -2.74 -2.60
N PRO A 18 2.67 -3.16 -3.56
CA PRO A 18 1.27 -3.48 -3.28
C PRO A 18 1.13 -4.53 -2.17
N LEU A 19 0.29 -4.22 -1.18
CA LEU A 19 0.01 -5.06 -0.02
C LEU A 19 -1.45 -5.53 -0.06
N ILE A 20 -1.72 -6.69 0.50
CA ILE A 20 -3.09 -7.20 0.68
C ILE A 20 -3.55 -6.86 2.09
N VAL A 21 -4.77 -6.34 2.22
CA VAL A 21 -5.42 -6.18 3.52
C VAL A 21 -6.03 -7.52 3.93
N GLU A 22 -5.53 -8.10 5.02
CA GLU A 22 -6.02 -9.35 5.60
C GLU A 22 -7.22 -9.11 6.51
N GLN A 23 -7.18 -8.05 7.32
CA GLN A 23 -8.27 -7.70 8.22
C GLN A 23 -8.38 -6.18 8.42
N VAL A 24 -9.62 -5.69 8.56
CA VAL A 24 -9.90 -4.30 8.91
C VAL A 24 -10.34 -4.25 10.37
N TYR A 25 -9.67 -3.43 11.17
CA TYR A 25 -10.07 -3.14 12.53
C TYR A 25 -10.91 -1.86 12.62
N ALA A 26 -11.63 -1.73 13.74
CA ALA A 26 -12.25 -0.46 14.11
C ALA A 26 -11.18 0.64 14.23
N ARG A 27 -11.54 1.88 13.89
CA ARG A 27 -10.68 3.07 14.04
C ARG A 27 -9.45 3.11 13.12
N ASN A 28 -9.64 2.76 11.83
CA ASN A 28 -8.65 2.98 10.77
C ASN A 28 -7.33 2.21 10.97
N ALA A 29 -7.39 1.02 11.56
CA ALA A 29 -6.26 0.10 11.66
C ALA A 29 -6.51 -1.11 10.77
N TYR A 30 -5.45 -1.63 10.16
CA TYR A 30 -5.51 -2.70 9.16
C TYR A 30 -4.41 -3.70 9.44
N ILE A 31 -4.71 -4.98 9.31
CA ILE A 31 -3.68 -6.00 9.13
C ILE A 31 -3.39 -6.07 7.63
N ILE A 32 -2.14 -5.77 7.28
CA ILE A 32 -1.62 -5.95 5.94
C ILE A 32 -0.72 -7.17 5.89
N LYS A 33 -0.73 -7.84 4.76
CA LYS A 33 0.12 -8.99 4.46
C LYS A 33 0.86 -8.72 3.15
N GLU A 34 2.15 -8.98 3.17
CA GLU A 34 2.98 -8.92 1.97
C GLU A 34 2.62 -10.09 1.03
N LEU A 35 2.58 -9.85 -0.27
CA LEU A 35 2.26 -10.88 -1.27
C LEU A 35 3.25 -12.07 -1.25
N ASN A 36 4.53 -11.77 -1.01
CA ASN A 36 5.61 -12.75 -1.07
C ASN A 36 6.04 -13.28 0.30
N SER A 37 5.46 -12.77 1.39
CA SER A 37 5.86 -13.11 2.75
C SER A 37 4.64 -13.47 3.57
N ASN A 38 4.72 -14.55 4.35
CA ASN A 38 3.63 -14.95 5.23
C ASN A 38 3.55 -14.09 6.50
N THR A 39 4.20 -12.93 6.51
CA THR A 39 4.27 -12.01 7.65
C THR A 39 3.18 -10.96 7.53
N SER A 40 2.37 -10.87 8.57
CA SER A 40 1.34 -9.85 8.70
C SER A 40 1.80 -8.73 9.64
N LYS A 41 1.44 -7.49 9.33
CA LYS A 41 1.77 -6.29 10.13
C LYS A 41 0.51 -5.45 10.35
N VAL A 42 0.42 -4.79 11.50
CA VAL A 42 -0.67 -3.85 11.79
C VAL A 42 -0.24 -2.44 11.39
N ILE A 43 -1.04 -1.76 10.58
CA ILE A 43 -0.77 -0.40 10.11
C ILE A 43 -2.02 0.49 10.23
N ASN A 44 -1.81 1.79 10.42
CA ASN A 44 -2.88 2.77 10.36
C ASN A 44 -3.19 3.16 8.91
N GLY A 45 -4.46 3.27 8.55
CA GLY A 45 -4.92 3.63 7.21
C GLY A 45 -4.45 5.01 6.74
N LYS A 46 -4.02 5.91 7.62
CA LYS A 46 -3.39 7.18 7.21
C LYS A 46 -2.09 6.98 6.40
N TYR A 47 -1.48 5.80 6.52
CA TYR A 47 -0.28 5.39 5.77
C TYR A 47 -0.61 4.41 4.64
N LEU A 48 -1.88 4.23 4.28
CA LEU A 48 -2.30 3.39 3.17
C LEU A 48 -2.92 4.24 2.07
N LYS A 49 -2.76 3.79 0.82
CA LYS A 49 -3.43 4.35 -0.34
C LYS A 49 -4.05 3.21 -1.14
N HIS A 50 -5.23 3.46 -1.71
CA HIS A 50 -5.85 2.49 -2.60
C HIS A 50 -4.95 2.24 -3.81
N TYR A 51 -4.69 0.96 -4.06
CA TYR A 51 -4.01 0.53 -5.27
C TYR A 51 -4.99 0.62 -6.44
N HIS A 52 -4.66 1.43 -7.44
CA HIS A 52 -5.43 1.53 -8.67
C HIS A 52 -4.66 0.78 -9.76
N GLN A 53 -5.12 -0.42 -10.10
CA GLN A 53 -4.59 -1.15 -11.25
C GLN A 53 -4.94 -0.34 -12.51
N ARG A 54 -3.93 -0.06 -13.34
CA ARG A 54 -4.18 0.46 -14.68
C ARG A 54 -4.47 -0.72 -15.60
N GLU A 55 -5.60 -0.65 -16.29
CA GLU A 55 -5.89 -1.45 -17.48
C GLU A 55 -5.08 -0.94 -18.69
#